data_AF-Q6ZEW1-F1
#
_entry.id   AF-Q6ZEW1-F1
#
_cell.length_a   1.000
_cell.length_b   1.000
_cell.length_c   1.000
_cell.angle_alpha   90.00
_cell.angle_beta   90.00
_cell.angle_gamma   90.00
#
_symmetry.space_group_name_H-M   'P 1'
#
loop_
_entity.id
_entity.type
_entity.pdbx_description
1 polymer ?
#
loop_
_entity_poly.entity_id
_entity_poly.type
_entity_poly.pdbx_seq_one_letter_code
_entity_poly.pdbx_strand_id
1 'polypeptide(L)' 'MQSNKQIHLDYHATTPVDPRVTEKVVEFMTTQFGNASSVDHSIDDRARGAVDQAKQSVVYQRFNRRPTS' A
#
# COMPACT_ATOMS: atom_id res chain seq x y z
N MET A 1 -14.81 -14.82 -27.57
CA MET A 1 -14.34 -13.43 -27.34
C MET A 1 -12.87 -13.52 -26.94
N GLN A 2 -11.94 -13.13 -27.81
CA GLN A 2 -10.52 -13.12 -27.46
C GLN A 2 -10.26 -11.93 -26.52
N SER A 3 -9.79 -12.20 -25.30
CA SER A 3 -9.34 -11.15 -24.38
C SER A 3 -8.00 -10.62 -24.90
N ASN A 4 -8.06 -9.46 -25.56
CA ASN A 4 -6.88 -8.77 -26.03
C ASN A 4 -6.10 -8.24 -24.81
N LYS A 5 -5.21 -9.07 -24.26
CA LYS A 5 -4.41 -8.73 -23.09
C LYS A 5 -3.36 -7.73 -23.56
N GLN A 6 -3.63 -6.44 -23.38
CA GLN A 6 -2.65 -5.38 -23.65
C GLN A 6 -1.36 -5.71 -22.90
N ILE A 7 -0.27 -5.87 -23.65
CA ILE A 7 1.04 -6.15 -23.08
C ILE A 7 1.61 -4.80 -22.65
N HIS A 8 1.65 -4.56 -21.34
CA HIS A 8 2.23 -3.35 -20.76
C HIS A 8 3.75 -3.50 -20.70
N LEU A 9 4.45 -2.88 -21.64
CA LEU A 9 5.92 -2.94 -21.74
C LEU A 9 6.61 -1.76 -21.05
N ASP A 10 5.86 -0.79 -20.53
CA ASP A 10 6.41 0.43 -19.94
C ASP A 10 6.17 0.50 -18.42
N TYR A 11 6.95 -0.29 -17.68
CA TYR A 11 6.99 -0.21 -16.22
C TYR A 11 7.65 1.08 -15.69
N HIS A 12 8.26 1.89 -16.57
CA HIS A 12 8.89 3.15 -16.19
C HIS A 12 7.86 4.30 -16.15
N ALA A 13 6.84 4.28 -17.01
CA ALA A 13 5.74 5.25 -16.96
C ALA A 13 4.81 5.01 -15.76
N THR A 14 4.44 3.75 -15.50
CA THR A 14 3.66 3.37 -14.32
C THR A 14 3.73 1.85 -14.12
N THR A 15 3.63 1.41 -12.86
CA THR A 15 3.60 0.00 -12.51
C THR A 15 2.17 -0.44 -12.18
N PRO A 16 1.66 -1.55 -12.77
CA PRO A 16 0.40 -2.12 -12.35
C PRO A 16 0.39 -2.40 -10.85
N VAL A 17 -0.66 -1.96 -10.16
CA VAL A 17 -0.81 -2.18 -8.72
C VAL A 17 -1.03 -3.67 -8.45
N ASP A 18 -0.26 -4.25 -7.53
CA ASP A 18 -0.45 -5.62 -7.08
C ASP A 18 -1.84 -5.77 -6.43
N PRO A 19 -2.63 -6.80 -6.75
CA PRO A 19 -3.97 -6.98 -6.18
C PRO A 19 -4.01 -6.91 -4.65
N ARG A 20 -2.97 -7.39 -3.97
CA ARG A 20 -2.86 -7.36 -2.49
C ARG A 20 -2.76 -5.94 -1.95
N VAL A 21 -2.21 -5.01 -2.73
CA VAL A 21 -2.16 -3.59 -2.39
C VAL A 21 -3.55 -2.98 -2.57
N THR A 22 -4.22 -3.27 -3.67
CA THR A 22 -5.57 -2.78 -3.95
C THR A 22 -6.57 -3.22 -2.87
N GLU A 23 -6.56 -4.48 -2.48
CA GLU A 23 -7.43 -5.03 -1.43
C GLU A 23 -7.29 -4.25 -0.12
N LYS A 24 -6.05 -4.05 0.34
CA LYS A 24 -5.77 -3.28 1.57
C LYS A 24 -6.20 -1.83 1.44
N VAL A 25 -5.91 -1.18 0.31
CA VAL A 25 -6.30 0.22 0.10
C VAL A 25 -7.82 0.36 0.16
N VAL A 26 -8.56 -0.51 -0.52
CA VAL A 26 -10.03 -0.49 -0.51
C VAL A 26 -10.59 -0.77 0.89
N GLU A 27 -9.99 -1.68 1.65
CA GLU A 27 -10.39 -1.96 3.04
C GLU A 27 -10.33 -0.70 3.93
N PHE A 28 -9.23 0.06 3.84
CA PHE A 28 -9.06 1.32 4.58
C PHE A 28 -9.94 2.45 4.04
N MET A 29 -10.33 2.42 2.76
CA MET A 29 -11.25 3.40 2.20
C MET A 29 -12.71 3.15 2.57
N THR A 30 -13.11 1.89 2.80
CA THR A 30 -14.52 1.52 2.96
C THR A 30 -14.90 1.15 4.40
N THR A 31 -14.05 0.41 5.10
CA THR A 31 -14.36 -0.19 6.41
C THR A 31 -13.59 0.46 7.55
N GLN A 32 -12.38 0.95 7.28
CA GLN A 32 -11.48 1.55 8.28
C GLN A 32 -11.11 2.99 7.90
N PHE A 33 -12.11 3.78 7.52
CA PHE A 33 -12.00 5.15 6.99
C PHE A 33 -11.60 6.22 8.04
N GLY A 34 -10.94 5.80 9.12
CA GLY A 34 -10.53 6.68 10.21
C GLY A 34 -9.58 7.76 9.70
N ASN A 35 -9.71 8.97 10.24
CA ASN A 35 -8.78 10.03 9.95
C ASN A 35 -7.58 9.88 10.88
N ALA A 36 -6.39 9.58 10.35
CA ALA A 36 -5.17 9.42 11.14
C ALA A 36 -4.76 10.69 11.94
N SER A 37 -5.38 11.86 11.67
CA SER A 37 -5.21 13.09 12.45
C SER A 37 -6.23 13.29 13.56
N SER A 38 -7.33 12.53 13.55
CA SER A 38 -8.34 12.52 14.63
C SER A 38 -7.92 11.54 15.73
N VAL A 39 -8.35 11.75 16.97
CA VAL A 39 -7.89 10.97 18.15
C VAL A 39 -9.08 10.44 18.98
N ASP A 40 -10.31 10.65 18.52
CA ASP A 40 -11.50 10.41 19.35
C ASP A 40 -12.14 9.03 19.12
N HIS A 41 -11.76 8.30 18.06
CA HIS A 41 -12.38 7.02 17.72
C HIS A 41 -11.37 5.90 17.46
N SER A 42 -11.72 4.68 17.87
CA SER A 42 -10.90 3.46 17.64
C SER A 42 -10.59 3.16 16.17
N ILE A 43 -11.35 3.75 15.24
CA ILE A 43 -11.10 3.66 13.79
C ILE A 43 -9.92 4.56 13.39
N ASP A 44 -9.73 5.70 14.06
CA ASP A 44 -8.64 6.63 13.82
C ASP A 44 -7.28 6.04 14.27
N ASP A 45 -7.27 5.32 15.39
CA ASP A 45 -6.10 4.58 15.88
C ASP A 45 -5.66 3.50 14.89
N ARG A 46 -6.62 2.79 14.28
CA ARG A 46 -6.34 1.78 13.25
C ARG A 46 -5.75 2.40 11.98
N ALA A 47 -6.31 3.53 11.54
CA ALA A 47 -5.79 4.27 10.40
C ALA A 47 -4.35 4.78 10.65
N ARG A 48 -4.07 5.32 11.84
CA ARG A 48 -2.72 5.74 12.23
C ARG A 48 -1.74 4.56 12.27
N GLY A 49 -2.13 3.45 12.91
CA GLY A 49 -1.31 2.24 12.96
C GLY A 49 -0.98 1.67 11.58
N ALA A 50 -1.93 1.70 10.64
CA ALA A 50 -1.72 1.24 9.27
C ALA A 50 -0.70 2.11 8.50
N VAL A 51 -0.77 3.44 8.66
CA VAL A 51 0.20 4.37 8.07
C VAL A 51 1.60 4.15 8.63
N ASP A 52 1.72 3.95 9.94
CA ASP A 52 3.03 3.72 10.58
C ASP A 52 3.64 2.38 10.17
N GLN A 53 2.84 1.31 10.09
CA GLN A 53 3.28 0.02 9.56
C GLN A 53 3.73 0.12 8.10
N ALA A 54 2.99 0.84 7.25
CA ALA A 54 3.35 1.06 5.86
C ALA A 54 4.72 1.76 5.75
N LYS A 55 4.95 2.83 6.53
CA LYS A 55 6.23 3.54 6.58
C LYS A 55 7.37 2.63 7.03
N GLN A 56 7.17 1.85 8.10
CA GLN A 56 8.17 0.89 8.57
C GLN A 56 8.50 -0.17 7.51
N SER A 57 7.48 -0.66 6.78
CA SER A 57 7.70 -1.67 5.74
C SER A 57 8.56 -1.14 4.59
N VAL A 58 8.39 0.12 4.19
CA VAL A 58 9.20 0.78 3.14
C VAL A 58 10.62 1.01 3.63
N VAL A 59 10.77 1.48 4.87
CA VAL A 59 12.06 1.70 5.52
C VAL A 59 12.84 0.38 5.62
N TYR A 60 12.22 -0.68 6.15
CA TYR A 60 12.84 -2.00 6.29
C TYR A 60 13.23 -2.61 4.94
N GLN A 61 12.36 -2.52 3.92
CA GLN A 61 12.66 -2.97 2.57
C GLN A 61 13.83 -2.21 1.94
N ARG A 62 13.95 -0.91 2.21
CA ARG A 62 15.05 -0.08 1.69
C ARG A 62 16.38 -0.41 2.35
N PHE A 63 16.40 -0.70 3.65
CA PHE A 63 17.62 -1.02 4.39
C PHE A 63 18.12 -2.46 4.19
N ASN A 64 17.23 -3.42 3.89
CA ASN A 64 17.64 -4.80 3.59
C ASN A 64 18.21 -5.03 2.17
N ARG A 65 18.43 -3.96 1.40
CA ARG A 65 19.20 -4.00 0.14
C ARG A 65 20.70 -3.72 0.35
N ARG A 66 21.29 -4.47 1.30
CA ARG A 66 22.73 -4.77 1.55
C ARG A 66 23.70 -3.61 1.89
N PRO A 67 24.74 -3.92 2.70
CA PRO A 67 26.01 -4.28 2.05
C PRO A 67 26.50 -5.66 2.48
N THR A 68 26.78 -6.48 1.47
CA THR A 68 27.73 -7.58 1.58
C THR A 68 29.12 -7.00 1.32
N SER A 69 29.95 -6.94 2.35
CA SER A 69 31.40 -7.20 2.37
C SER A 69 31.88 -7.12 3.82
#